data_AF-A0A7H4GMK9-F1
#
_entry.id   AF-A0A7H4GMK9-F1
#
_cell.length_a   1.000
_cell.length_b   1.000
_cell.length_c   1.000
_cell.angle_alpha   90.00
_cell.angle_beta   90.00
_cell.angle_gamma   90.00
#
_symmetry.space_group_name_H-M   'P 1'
#
loop_
_entity.id
_entity.type
_entity.pdbx_description
1 polymer ?
#
loop_
_entity_poly.entity_id
_entity_poly.type
_entity_poly.pdbx_seq_one_letter_code
_entity_poly.pdbx_strand_id
1 'polypeptide(L)'
;MSGKSNLRKFREFLSSDYRDQLKKRDKLRKMLGQMRKKQRRLESELEAEKQPDARELLEMQIRLLREQRRKGINLLRELRQARKKGDKD
;
A
#
# COMPACT_ATOMS: atom_id res chain seq x y z
N MET A 1 -19.68 -31.66 -24.82
CA MET A 1 -18.24 -31.38 -24.59
C MET A 1 -17.93 -29.94 -24.08
N SER A 2 -18.89 -29.13 -23.62
CA SER A 2 -18.66 -27.68 -23.35
C SER A 2 -18.32 -27.31 -21.88
N GLY A 3 -18.77 -28.10 -20.88
CA GLY A 3 -18.64 -27.72 -19.45
C GLY A 3 -17.21 -27.72 -18.87
N LYS A 4 -16.32 -28.60 -19.36
CA LYS A 4 -14.95 -28.72 -18.83
C LYS A 4 -14.05 -27.53 -19.18
N SER A 5 -14.28 -26.91 -20.34
CA SER A 5 -13.51 -25.74 -20.82
C SER A 5 -13.84 -24.48 -20.02
N ASN A 6 -15.11 -24.26 -19.68
CA ASN A 6 -15.55 -23.09 -18.93
C ASN A 6 -15.09 -23.15 -17.46
N LEU A 7 -15.13 -24.32 -16.83
CA LEU A 7 -14.59 -24.52 -15.49
C LEU A 7 -13.08 -24.25 -15.42
N ARG A 8 -12.33 -24.64 -16.46
CA ARG A 8 -10.89 -24.37 -16.54
C ARG A 8 -10.62 -22.87 -16.67
N LYS A 9 -11.31 -22.17 -17.59
CA LYS A 9 -11.17 -20.71 -17.77
C LYS A 9 -11.55 -19.94 -16.50
N PHE A 10 -12.59 -20.38 -15.79
CA PHE A 10 -13.01 -19.79 -14.53
C PHE A 10 -11.96 -19.98 -13.43
N ARG A 11 -11.36 -21.17 -13.29
CA ARG A 11 -10.25 -21.41 -12.36
C ARG A 11 -9.01 -20.58 -12.70
N GLU A 12 -8.68 -20.47 -13.98
CA GLU A 12 -7.56 -19.64 -14.45
C GLU A 12 -7.83 -18.15 -14.14
N PHE A 13 -9.04 -17.65 -14.38
CA PHE A 13 -9.47 -16.29 -14.04
C PHE A 13 -9.35 -16.00 -12.53
N LEU A 14 -9.92 -16.86 -11.68
CA LEU A 14 -9.80 -16.74 -10.22
C LEU A 14 -8.32 -16.74 -9.77
N SER A 15 -7.49 -17.56 -10.40
CA SER A 15 -6.05 -17.62 -10.09
C SER A 15 -5.30 -16.35 -10.53
N SER A 16 -5.73 -15.71 -11.63
CA SER A 16 -5.17 -14.45 -12.13
C SER A 16 -5.53 -13.30 -11.19
N ASP A 17 -6.81 -13.19 -10.84
CA ASP A 17 -7.31 -12.17 -9.91
C ASP A 17 -6.61 -12.28 -8.55
N TYR A 18 -6.43 -13.50 -8.05
CA TYR A 18 -5.70 -13.76 -6.82
C TYR A 18 -4.25 -13.27 -6.91
N ARG A 19 -3.53 -13.60 -7.98
CA ARG A 19 -2.15 -13.15 -8.20
C ARG A 19 -2.06 -11.63 -8.28
N ASP A 20 -3.02 -10.98 -8.91
CA ASP A 20 -3.02 -9.53 -9.07
C ASP A 20 -3.34 -8.80 -7.76
N GLN A 21 -4.22 -9.35 -6.92
CA GLN A 21 -4.43 -8.85 -5.56
C GLN A 21 -3.17 -8.97 -4.70
N LEU A 22 -2.46 -10.10 -4.78
CA LEU A 22 -1.17 -10.28 -4.08
C LEU A 22 -0.13 -9.25 -4.55
N LYS A 23 0.02 -9.07 -5.86
CA LYS A 23 0.93 -8.07 -6.44
C LYS A 23 0.60 -6.65 -5.96
N LYS A 24 -0.68 -6.27 -5.96
CA LYS A 24 -1.15 -4.96 -5.48
C LYS A 24 -0.77 -4.75 -4.01
N ARG A 25 -1.04 -5.75 -3.16
CA ARG A 25 -0.68 -5.73 -1.73
C ARG A 25 0.82 -5.56 -1.51
N ASP A 26 1.62 -6.33 -2.25
CA ASP A 26 3.07 -6.33 -2.07
C ASP A 26 3.70 -5.03 -2.57
N LYS A 27 3.22 -4.47 -3.69
CA LYS A 27 3.61 -3.14 -4.17
C LYS A 27 3.26 -2.06 -3.14
N LEU A 28 2.05 -2.07 -2.59
CA LEU A 28 1.62 -1.13 -1.56
C LEU A 28 2.49 -1.24 -0.30
N ARG A 29 2.81 -2.46 0.16
CA ARG A 29 3.69 -2.68 1.30
C ARG A 29 5.09 -2.12 1.06
N LYS A 30 5.66 -2.32 -0.14
CA LYS A 30 6.97 -1.77 -0.51
C LYS A 30 6.95 -0.24 -0.51
N MET A 31 5.93 0.37 -1.11
CA MET A 31 5.75 1.83 -1.13
C MET A 31 5.62 2.42 0.28
N LEU A 32 4.81 1.82 1.15
CA LEU A 32 4.69 2.24 2.56
C LEU A 32 6.03 2.13 3.32
N GLY A 33 6.83 1.11 3.00
CA GLY A 33 8.18 0.97 3.53
C GLY A 33 9.13 2.08 3.08
N GLN A 34 9.07 2.47 1.80
CA GLN A 34 9.84 3.59 1.25
C GLN A 34 9.41 4.93 1.87
N MET A 35 8.10 5.17 1.98
CA MET A 35 7.55 6.36 2.66
C MET A 35 8.04 6.46 4.10
N ARG A 36 8.07 5.35 4.86
CA ARG A 36 8.61 5.33 6.22
C ARG A 36 10.10 5.72 6.26
N LYS A 37 10.90 5.21 5.31
CA LYS A 37 12.33 5.56 5.23
C LYS A 37 12.50 7.05 4.90
N LYS A 38 11.73 7.57 3.95
CA LYS A 38 11.74 9.00 3.59
C LYS A 38 11.33 9.88 4.77
N GLN A 39 10.26 9.52 5.48
CA GLN A 39 9.79 10.24 6.66
C GLN A 39 10.90 10.34 7.71
N ARG A 40 11.59 9.23 8.03
CA ARG A 40 12.70 9.25 9.00
C ARG A 40 13.86 10.14 8.58
N ARG A 41 14.20 10.17 7.28
CA ARG A 41 15.24 11.06 6.77
C ARG A 41 14.86 12.52 6.95
N LEU A 42 13.64 12.89 6.58
CA LEU A 42 13.14 14.25 6.77
C LEU A 42 13.06 14.64 8.25
N GLU A 43 12.69 13.71 9.14
CA GLU A 43 12.71 13.94 10.59
C GLU A 43 14.14 14.22 11.09
N SER A 44 15.15 13.46 10.62
CA SER A 44 16.56 13.73 10.94
C SER A 44 17.08 15.03 10.32
N GLU A 45 16.65 15.38 9.11
CA GLU A 45 16.99 16.66 8.47
C GLU A 45 16.39 17.83 9.27
N LEU A 46 15.15 17.70 9.73
CA LEU A 46 14.47 18.70 10.55
C LEU A 46 15.15 18.90 11.91
N GLU A 47 15.70 17.85 12.52
CA GLU A 47 16.46 17.95 13.76
C GLU A 47 17.75 18.77 13.59
N ALA A 48 18.39 18.68 12.42
CA ALA A 48 19.63 19.40 12.11
C ALA A 48 19.40 20.82 11.57
N GLU A 49 18.22 21.10 10.99
CA GLU A 49 17.91 22.37 10.34
C GLU A 49 17.65 23.49 11.35
N LYS A 50 18.27 24.66 11.13
CA LYS A 50 18.14 25.84 12.01
C LYS A 50 17.36 26.98 11.37
N GLN A 51 17.26 26.99 10.04
CA GLN A 51 16.55 28.03 9.30
C GLN A 51 15.03 27.83 9.41
N PRO A 52 14.27 28.79 9.96
CA PRO A 52 12.84 28.63 10.22
C PRO A 52 12.03 28.20 8.99
N ASP A 53 12.25 28.84 7.84
CA ASP A 53 11.52 28.55 6.61
C ASP A 53 11.79 27.13 6.10
N ALA A 54 13.05 26.68 6.19
CA ALA A 54 13.44 25.33 5.80
C ALA A 54 12.84 24.28 6.74
N ARG A 55 12.77 24.57 8.05
CA ARG A 55 12.10 23.71 9.03
C ARG A 55 10.61 23.57 8.71
N GLU A 56 9.92 24.67 8.42
CA GLU A 56 8.49 24.64 8.09
C GLU A 56 8.21 23.77 6.86
N LEU A 57 9.04 23.89 5.82
CA LEU A 57 8.94 23.05 4.63
C LEU A 57 9.13 21.56 4.94
N LEU A 58 10.11 21.21 5.78
CA LEU A 58 10.35 19.83 6.21
C LEU A 58 9.17 19.28 7.03
N GLU A 59 8.62 20.07 7.95
CA GLU A 59 7.46 19.71 8.76
C GLU A 59 6.22 19.46 7.89
N MET A 60 5.97 20.33 6.90
CA MET A 60 4.90 20.14 5.93
C MET A 60 5.05 18.82 5.16
N GLN A 61 6.26 18.53 4.66
CA GLN A 61 6.53 17.29 3.92
C GLN A 61 6.36 16.05 4.80
N ILE A 62 6.80 16.10 6.06
CA ILE A 62 6.61 15.02 7.04
C ILE A 62 5.11 14.79 7.28
N ARG A 63 4.33 15.86 7.46
CA ARG A 63 2.88 15.77 7.67
C ARG A 63 2.19 15.12 6.46
N LEU A 64 2.52 15.55 5.25
CA LEU A 64 1.98 14.97 4.02
C LEU A 64 2.29 13.47 3.92
N LEU A 65 3.54 13.07 4.20
CA LEU A 65 3.93 11.66 4.18
C LEU A 65 3.22 10.83 5.24
N ARG A 66 3.01 11.37 6.45
CA ARG A 66 2.24 10.70 7.52
C ARG A 66 0.80 10.44 7.07
N GLU A 67 0.15 11.44 6.48
CA GLU A 67 -1.22 11.31 5.97
C GLU A 67 -1.33 10.30 4.82
N GLN A 68 -0.43 10.38 3.83
CA GLN A 68 -0.39 9.41 2.72
C GLN A 68 -0.16 7.99 3.22
N ARG A 69 0.76 7.82 4.19
CA ARG A 69 1.05 6.51 4.80
C ARG A 69 -0.15 5.98 5.58
N ARG A 70 -0.87 6.82 6.33
CA ARG A 70 -2.12 6.42 7.03
C ARG A 70 -3.15 5.91 6.03
N LYS A 71 -3.39 6.65 4.93
CA LYS A 71 -4.31 6.24 3.86
C LYS A 71 -3.88 4.90 3.24
N GLY A 72 -2.60 4.72 2.93
CA GLY A 72 -2.12 3.46 2.37
C GLY A 72 -2.17 2.28 3.34
N ILE A 73 -2.01 2.49 4.66
CA ILE A 73 -2.22 1.44 5.67
C ILE A 73 -3.70 1.02 5.73
N ASN A 74 -4.63 1.99 5.66
CA ASN A 74 -6.06 1.70 5.63
C ASN A 74 -6.43 0.88 4.38
N LEU A 75 -5.94 1.28 3.21
CA LEU A 75 -6.12 0.52 1.98
C LEU A 75 -5.56 -0.91 2.10
N LEU A 76 -4.39 -1.08 2.73
CA LEU A 76 -3.81 -2.39 2.97
C LEU A 76 -4.69 -3.26 3.90
N ARG A 77 -5.36 -2.65 4.88
CA ARG A 77 -6.31 -3.31 5.77
C ARG A 77 -7.57 -3.74 5.04
N GLU A 78 -8.13 -2.87 4.19
CA GLU A 78 -9.28 -3.16 3.35
C GLU A 78 -9.01 -4.32 2.40
N LEU A 79 -7.86 -4.32 1.71
CA LEU A 79 -7.45 -5.42 0.83
C LEU A 79 -7.32 -6.77 1.57
N ARG A 80 -6.94 -6.75 2.87
CA ARG A 80 -6.91 -7.97 3.70
C ARG A 80 -8.30 -8.42 4.14
N GLN A 81 -9.22 -7.49 4.37
CA GLN A 81 -10.58 -7.79 4.79
C GLN A 81 -11.46 -8.27 3.64
N ALA A 82 -11.30 -7.70 2.45
CA ALA A 82 -11.96 -8.17 1.22
C ALA A 82 -11.67 -9.65 0.97
N ARG A 83 -10.42 -10.09 1.20
CA ARG A 83 -10.04 -11.51 1.15
C ARG A 83 -10.80 -12.37 2.17
N LYS A 84 -10.91 -11.92 3.42
CA LYS A 84 -11.60 -12.69 4.49
C LYS A 84 -13.10 -12.87 4.25
N LYS A 85 -13.75 -11.98 3.47
CA LYS A 85 -15.16 -12.13 3.08
C LYS A 85 -15.32 -13.11 1.91
N GLY A 86 -14.44 -13.07 0.91
CA GLY A 86 -14.50 -13.99 -0.24
C GLY A 86 -14.12 -15.45 0.06
N ASP A 87 -13.50 -15.75 1.21
CA ASP A 87 -13.20 -17.13 1.66
C ASP A 87 -14.36 -17.76 2.49
N LYS A 88 -15.47 -17.03 2.73
CA LYS A 88 -16.59 -17.46 3.59
C LYS A 88 -17.92 -17.73 2.85
N ASP A 89 -17.96 -17.46 1.55
CA ASP A 89 -19.09 -17.76 0.64
C ASP A 89 -18.68 -18.91 -0.29
#